data_AF-A0A537FKC0-F1
#
_entry.id   AF-A0A537FKC0-F1
#
_cell.length_a   1.000
_cell.length_b   1.000
_cell.length_c   1.000
_cell.angle_alpha   90.00
_cell.angle_beta   90.00
_cell.angle_gamma   90.00
#
_symmetry.space_group_name_H-M   'P 1'
#
loop_
_entity.id
_entity.type
_entity.pdbx_description
1 polymer ?
#
loop_
_entity_poly.entity_id
_entity_poly.type
_entity_poly.pdbx_seq_one_letter_code
_entity_poly.pdbx_strand_id
1 'polypeptide(L)'
;RVVLAREDVDRYKGSRSRLRTGSVLTRDELLLLALMASENRAGAALGRTYPGGTQALVEAMNEKAAELEMTDSHFVDATGLSKGNVSSARDLAKLVRAAHGYPLIREYSTRDRATVTAFGRPLSFRNTNGLVRSSHWEIGLSKTGYISEAGRCLVMRVRLASKDLIVVLLDSWGKHSRVGDANRIKKWLESHAASS
;
A
#
# COMPACT_ATOMS: atom_id res chain seq x y z
N ARG A 1 13.51 14.26 11.37
CA ARG A 1 13.89 12.83 11.19
C ARG A 1 13.16 11.99 12.23
N VAL A 2 12.97 10.70 12.01
CA VAL A 2 12.26 9.76 12.89
C VAL A 2 13.21 8.65 13.30
N VAL A 3 13.30 8.40 14.61
CA VAL A 3 14.03 7.26 15.17
C VAL A 3 13.06 6.10 15.32
N LEU A 4 13.40 4.94 14.76
CA LEU A 4 12.61 3.73 14.91
C LEU A 4 12.75 3.20 16.34
N ALA A 5 11.63 3.05 17.03
CA ALA A 5 11.56 2.68 18.43
C ALA A 5 11.09 1.22 18.59
N ARG A 6 11.13 0.70 19.82
CA ARG A 6 10.74 -0.70 20.09
C ARG A 6 9.24 -0.92 19.83
N GLU A 7 8.44 0.12 19.98
CA GLU A 7 7.01 0.17 19.74
C GLU A 7 6.67 0.00 18.25
N ASP A 8 7.61 0.30 17.34
CA ASP A 8 7.42 0.11 15.89
C ASP A 8 7.66 -1.35 15.44
N VAL A 9 8.02 -2.23 16.37
CA VAL A 9 8.22 -3.66 16.07
C VAL A 9 6.88 -4.36 16.11
N ASP A 10 6.38 -4.74 14.93
CA ASP A 10 5.20 -5.60 14.86
C ASP A 10 5.52 -7.02 15.40
N ARG A 11 4.51 -7.66 15.99
CA ARG A 11 4.61 -9.01 16.59
C ARG A 11 3.86 -10.07 15.77
N TYR A 12 3.48 -9.75 14.54
CA TYR A 12 2.69 -10.64 13.70
C TYR A 12 3.57 -11.74 13.10
N LYS A 13 3.15 -13.00 13.28
CA LYS A 13 3.90 -14.16 12.81
C LYS A 13 4.10 -14.09 11.29
N GLY A 14 5.35 -14.09 10.85
CA GLY A 14 5.71 -14.06 9.42
C GLY A 14 5.95 -12.66 8.85
N SER A 15 5.65 -11.59 9.59
CA SER A 15 6.12 -10.25 9.24
C SER A 15 7.64 -10.16 9.42
N ARG A 16 8.32 -9.45 8.51
CA ARG A 16 9.76 -9.22 8.57
C ARG A 16 10.08 -7.79 8.15
N SER A 17 10.85 -7.11 8.99
CA SER A 17 11.37 -5.77 8.71
C SER A 17 12.90 -5.83 8.61
N ARG A 18 13.47 -5.13 7.63
CA ARG A 18 14.92 -4.97 7.50
C ARG A 18 15.45 -3.73 8.19
N LEU A 19 14.56 -2.79 8.49
CA LEU A 19 14.87 -1.65 9.36
C LEU A 19 15.09 -2.19 10.77
N ARG A 20 15.94 -1.57 11.59
CA ARG A 20 16.18 -1.99 12.98
C ARG A 20 15.77 -0.88 13.94
N THR A 21 15.40 -1.22 15.16
CA THR A 21 15.25 -0.23 16.24
C THR A 21 16.55 0.60 16.36
N GLY A 22 16.43 1.90 16.57
CA GLY A 22 17.54 2.85 16.55
C GLY A 22 17.92 3.36 15.15
N SER A 23 17.34 2.82 14.07
CA SER A 23 17.56 3.41 12.73
C SER A 23 16.91 4.79 12.67
N VAL A 24 17.55 5.73 11.98
CA VAL A 24 17.07 7.11 11.82
C VAL A 24 16.79 7.40 10.36
N LEU A 25 15.53 7.59 10.00
CA LEU A 25 15.10 7.89 8.63
C LEU A 25 14.34 9.22 8.58
N THR A 26 14.26 9.83 7.40
CA THR A 26 13.36 10.97 7.14
C THR A 26 11.91 10.49 7.02
N ARG A 27 10.92 11.38 7.19
CA ARG A 27 9.51 11.02 6.97
C ARG A 27 9.25 10.62 5.52
N ASP A 28 9.97 11.26 4.58
CA ASP A 28 9.98 10.97 3.15
C ASP A 28 10.38 9.50 2.88
N GLU A 29 11.53 9.08 3.41
CA GLU A 29 11.99 7.69 3.30
C GLU A 29 11.01 6.70 3.93
N LEU A 30 10.44 7.01 5.10
CA LEU A 30 9.45 6.13 5.74
C LEU A 30 8.19 6.00 4.88
N LEU A 31 7.69 7.10 4.32
CA LEU A 31 6.50 7.09 3.48
C LEU A 31 6.77 6.32 2.18
N LEU A 32 7.93 6.52 1.57
CA LEU A 32 8.39 5.75 0.41
C LEU A 32 8.40 4.26 0.72
N LEU A 33 9.01 3.83 1.83
CA LEU A 33 9.10 2.42 2.18
C LEU A 33 7.74 1.81 2.55
N ALA A 34 6.87 2.56 3.23
CA ALA A 34 5.52 2.11 3.58
C ALA A 34 4.67 1.89 2.31
N LEU A 35 4.70 2.82 1.35
CA LEU A 35 3.92 2.73 0.12
C LEU A 35 4.51 1.71 -0.87
N MET A 36 5.81 1.78 -1.13
CA MET A 36 6.50 0.95 -2.12
C MET A 36 6.65 -0.50 -1.66
N ALA A 37 7.22 -0.70 -0.47
CA ALA A 37 7.67 -2.00 0.01
C ALA A 37 6.74 -2.62 1.06
N SER A 38 5.64 -1.95 1.41
CA SER A 38 4.76 -2.34 2.51
C SER A 38 5.53 -2.53 3.83
N GLU A 39 6.49 -1.64 4.09
CA GLU A 39 7.36 -1.75 5.25
C GLU A 39 6.59 -1.40 6.54
N ASN A 40 6.26 -2.43 7.33
CA ASN A 40 5.38 -2.30 8.51
C ASN A 40 5.98 -1.41 9.60
N ARG A 41 7.30 -1.47 9.82
CA ARG A 41 7.97 -0.67 10.84
C ARG A 41 8.00 0.81 10.45
N ALA A 42 8.10 1.10 9.15
CA ALA A 42 7.98 2.44 8.63
C ALA A 42 6.55 2.98 8.80
N GLY A 43 5.53 2.16 8.49
CA GLY A 43 4.12 2.51 8.75
C GLY A 43 3.84 2.77 10.23
N ALA A 44 4.32 1.90 11.12
CA ALA A 44 4.18 2.05 12.56
C ALA A 44 4.87 3.32 13.08
N ALA A 45 6.09 3.59 12.62
CA ALA A 45 6.82 4.80 13.02
C ALA A 45 6.15 6.09 12.52
N LEU A 46 5.58 6.09 11.31
CA LEU A 46 4.79 7.21 10.80
C LEU A 46 3.56 7.48 11.66
N GLY A 47 2.88 6.42 12.12
CA GLY A 47 1.72 6.55 13.01
C GLY A 47 2.07 7.00 14.41
N ARG A 48 3.09 6.39 15.04
CA ARG A 48 3.57 6.81 16.36
C ARG A 48 4.03 8.27 16.38
N THR A 49 4.64 8.73 15.29
CA THR A 49 5.16 10.11 15.15
C THR A 49 4.23 11.05 14.41
N TYR A 50 2.97 10.69 14.23
CA TYR A 50 1.94 11.63 13.80
C TYR A 50 1.74 12.70 14.90
N PRO A 51 1.44 13.97 14.57
CA PRO A 51 1.06 14.97 15.58
C PRO A 51 -0.14 14.48 16.41
N GLY A 52 0.03 14.33 17.73
CA GLY A 52 -0.98 13.72 18.61
C GLY A 52 -0.85 12.19 18.78
N GLY A 53 0.14 11.56 18.13
CA GLY A 53 0.45 10.15 18.28
C GLY A 53 -0.45 9.20 17.48
N THR A 54 -0.35 7.90 17.77
CA THR A 54 -1.04 6.84 17.03
C THR A 54 -2.55 7.00 17.07
N GLN A 55 -3.13 7.35 18.22
CA GLN A 55 -4.57 7.50 18.35
C GLN A 55 -5.09 8.63 17.45
N ALA A 56 -4.44 9.80 17.47
CA ALA A 56 -4.80 10.92 16.60
C ALA A 56 -4.67 10.57 15.12
N LEU A 57 -3.69 9.73 14.74
CA LEU A 57 -3.63 9.23 13.36
C LEU A 57 -4.84 8.37 13.02
N VAL A 58 -5.21 7.43 13.89
CA VAL A 58 -6.34 6.52 13.65
C VAL A 58 -7.65 7.31 13.55
N GLU A 59 -7.84 8.32 14.39
CA GLU A 59 -8.95 9.27 14.29
C GLU A 59 -8.95 9.96 12.93
N ALA A 60 -7.82 10.57 12.53
CA ALA A 60 -7.67 11.23 11.22
C ALA A 60 -7.88 10.28 10.02
N MET A 61 -7.52 8.99 10.15
CA MET A 61 -7.78 7.97 9.14
C MET A 61 -9.28 7.72 8.95
N ASN A 62 -10.04 7.63 10.05
CA ASN A 62 -11.49 7.42 10.00
C ASN A 62 -12.24 8.69 9.59
N GLU A 63 -11.78 9.87 10.01
CA GLU A 63 -12.29 11.16 9.50
C GLU A 63 -12.11 11.24 7.99
N LYS A 64 -10.91 10.91 7.48
CA LYS A 64 -10.68 10.84 6.03
C LYS A 64 -11.58 9.82 5.34
N ALA A 65 -11.82 8.66 5.96
CA ALA A 65 -12.73 7.66 5.42
C ALA A 65 -14.15 8.21 5.30
N ALA A 66 -14.64 8.93 6.33
CA ALA A 66 -15.94 9.59 6.31
C ALA A 66 -16.03 10.68 5.24
N GLU A 67 -15.01 11.54 5.10
CA GLU A 67 -14.94 12.57 4.05
C GLU A 67 -14.97 11.98 2.63
N LEU A 68 -14.45 10.77 2.46
CA LEU A 68 -14.47 10.03 1.19
C LEU A 68 -15.71 9.16 1.03
N GLU A 69 -16.67 9.25 1.97
CA GLU A 69 -17.89 8.44 2.03
C GLU A 69 -17.61 6.92 2.02
N MET A 70 -16.54 6.49 2.69
CA MET A 70 -16.16 5.09 2.82
C MET A 70 -16.95 4.43 3.96
N THR A 71 -18.26 4.27 3.77
CA THR A 71 -19.22 3.85 4.81
C THR A 71 -19.06 2.40 5.27
N ASP A 72 -18.37 1.56 4.50
CA ASP A 72 -18.09 0.16 4.83
C ASP A 72 -16.64 -0.02 5.35
N SER A 73 -15.99 1.08 5.74
CA SER A 73 -14.59 1.09 6.16
C SER A 73 -14.40 1.58 7.58
N HIS A 74 -13.52 0.90 8.31
CA HIS A 74 -13.09 1.30 9.65
C HIS A 74 -11.62 0.92 9.86
N PHE A 75 -10.84 1.84 10.42
CA PHE A 75 -9.42 1.64 10.67
C PHE A 75 -9.11 1.73 12.17
N VAL A 76 -8.25 0.84 12.65
CA VAL A 76 -7.78 0.78 14.05
C VAL A 76 -6.26 0.84 14.16
N ASP A 77 -5.53 0.68 13.04
CA ASP A 77 -4.09 0.90 12.98
C ASP A 77 -3.61 1.35 11.58
N ALA A 78 -2.40 1.91 11.53
CA ALA A 78 -1.78 2.47 10.33
C ALA A 78 -1.04 1.46 9.41
N THR A 79 -0.83 0.24 9.88
CA THR A 79 -0.02 -0.80 9.22
C THR A 79 -0.85 -1.79 8.40
N GLY A 80 -2.13 -1.95 8.72
CA GLY A 80 -3.01 -2.97 8.13
C GLY A 80 -2.84 -4.37 8.71
N LEU A 81 -2.19 -4.50 9.87
CA LEU A 81 -1.96 -5.80 10.52
C LEU A 81 -3.11 -6.22 11.44
N SER A 82 -3.86 -5.29 12.01
CA SER A 82 -5.07 -5.60 12.78
C SER A 82 -6.19 -6.05 11.86
N LYS A 83 -6.87 -7.12 12.27
CA LYS A 83 -8.12 -7.57 11.65
C LYS A 83 -9.27 -6.58 11.84
N GLY A 84 -9.12 -5.63 12.76
CA GLY A 84 -10.06 -4.54 12.95
C GLY A 84 -10.03 -3.50 11.83
N ASN A 85 -8.98 -3.51 10.98
CA ASN A 85 -8.99 -2.73 9.74
C ASN A 85 -9.90 -3.44 8.73
N VAL A 86 -11.06 -2.86 8.47
CA VAL A 86 -12.08 -3.39 7.55
C VAL A 86 -12.35 -2.36 6.45
N SER A 87 -12.59 -2.84 5.23
CA SER A 87 -12.99 -2.00 4.10
C SER A 87 -13.68 -2.86 3.03
N SER A 88 -14.39 -2.20 2.10
CA SER A 88 -15.00 -2.83 0.93
C SER A 88 -14.22 -2.49 -0.35
N ALA A 89 -14.42 -3.27 -1.42
CA ALA A 89 -13.80 -2.98 -2.71
C ALA A 89 -14.24 -1.61 -3.27
N ARG A 90 -15.50 -1.22 -3.01
CA ARG A 90 -16.06 0.08 -3.40
C ARG A 90 -15.34 1.22 -2.69
N ASP A 91 -15.16 1.11 -1.38
CA ASP A 91 -14.52 2.14 -0.56
C ASP A 91 -13.04 2.30 -0.90
N LEU A 92 -12.33 1.18 -1.09
CA LEU A 92 -10.94 1.22 -1.54
C LEU A 92 -10.81 1.87 -2.92
N ALA A 93 -11.80 1.73 -3.80
CA ALA A 93 -11.78 2.45 -5.07
C ALA A 93 -11.94 3.97 -4.89
N LYS A 94 -12.77 4.42 -3.94
CA LYS A 94 -12.86 5.85 -3.56
C LYS A 94 -11.53 6.35 -3.00
N LEU A 95 -10.90 5.58 -2.11
CA LEU A 95 -9.59 5.89 -1.54
C LEU A 95 -8.51 6.01 -2.61
N VAL A 96 -8.40 5.04 -3.52
CA VAL A 96 -7.41 5.07 -4.61
C VAL A 96 -7.62 6.29 -5.52
N ARG A 97 -8.88 6.61 -5.85
CA ARG A 97 -9.21 7.78 -6.66
C ARG A 97 -8.74 9.08 -5.99
N ALA A 98 -9.02 9.24 -4.69
CA ALA A 98 -8.57 10.41 -3.93
C ALA A 98 -7.03 10.45 -3.80
N ALA A 99 -6.41 9.32 -3.45
CA ALA A 99 -4.97 9.20 -3.27
C ALA A 99 -4.17 9.47 -4.55
N HIS A 100 -4.74 9.17 -5.74
CA HIS A 100 -4.11 9.48 -7.02
C HIS A 100 -3.96 11.00 -7.27
N GLY A 101 -4.70 11.84 -6.55
CA GLY A 101 -4.52 13.30 -6.57
C GLY A 101 -3.20 13.78 -5.96
N TYR A 102 -2.50 12.93 -5.20
CA TYR A 102 -1.26 13.28 -4.50
C TYR A 102 -0.03 12.78 -5.27
N PRO A 103 0.80 13.66 -5.84
CA PRO A 103 1.95 13.27 -6.67
C PRO A 103 2.93 12.33 -5.96
N LEU A 104 3.24 12.58 -4.69
CA LEU A 104 4.16 11.74 -3.91
C LEU A 104 3.61 10.32 -3.70
N ILE A 105 2.30 10.16 -3.49
CA ILE A 105 1.71 8.82 -3.36
C ILE A 105 1.87 8.05 -4.67
N ARG A 106 1.59 8.69 -5.82
CA ARG A 106 1.78 8.06 -7.14
C ARG A 106 3.23 7.64 -7.33
N GLU A 107 4.17 8.56 -7.11
CA GLU A 107 5.60 8.30 -7.31
C GLU A 107 6.09 7.14 -6.43
N TYR A 108 5.82 7.20 -5.12
CA TYR A 108 6.33 6.20 -4.19
C TYR A 108 5.70 4.84 -4.38
N SER A 109 4.39 4.81 -4.64
CA SER A 109 3.64 3.56 -4.82
C SER A 109 3.98 2.81 -6.11
N THR A 110 4.59 3.49 -7.09
CA THR A 110 4.95 2.92 -8.40
C THR A 110 6.46 2.78 -8.62
N ARG A 111 7.30 3.33 -7.74
CA ARG A 111 8.76 3.17 -7.79
C ARG A 111 9.16 1.69 -7.69
N ASP A 112 9.99 1.18 -8.60
CA ASP A 112 10.46 -0.23 -8.61
C ASP A 112 11.32 -0.56 -7.38
N ARG A 113 12.28 0.31 -7.07
CA ARG A 113 13.28 0.08 -6.04
C ARG A 113 13.72 1.38 -5.38
N ALA A 114 14.17 1.27 -4.15
CA ALA A 114 14.80 2.36 -3.43
C ALA A 114 15.90 1.81 -2.51
N THR A 115 16.94 2.60 -2.28
CA THR A 115 17.96 2.30 -1.28
C THR A 115 17.97 3.42 -0.26
N VAL A 116 17.87 3.06 1.02
CA VAL A 116 17.96 4.00 2.14
C VAL A 116 19.15 3.63 3.01
N THR A 117 19.74 4.61 3.68
CA THR A 117 20.81 4.35 4.66
C THR A 117 20.18 4.25 6.05
N ALA A 118 20.27 3.07 6.66
CA ALA A 118 19.76 2.83 7.99
C ALA A 118 20.81 2.06 8.81
N PHE A 119 21.04 2.52 10.04
CA PHE A 119 22.03 1.90 10.94
C PHE A 119 23.44 1.81 10.30
N GLY A 120 23.88 2.91 9.67
CA GLY A 120 25.21 3.03 9.07
C GLY A 120 25.45 2.24 7.78
N ARG A 121 24.41 1.61 7.19
CA ARG A 121 24.55 0.79 5.98
C ARG A 121 23.42 1.01 4.97
N PRO A 122 23.68 0.83 3.67
CA PRO A 122 22.63 0.87 2.66
C PRO A 122 21.72 -0.37 2.75
N LEU A 123 20.42 -0.15 2.64
CA LEU A 123 19.38 -1.19 2.57
C LEU A 123 18.51 -0.99 1.33
N SER A 124 18.49 -1.97 0.44
CA SER A 124 17.75 -1.90 -0.84
C SER A 124 16.38 -2.56 -0.75
N PHE A 125 15.32 -1.82 -1.04
CA PHE A 125 13.92 -2.23 -1.07
C PHE A 125 13.40 -2.34 -2.50
N ARG A 126 12.42 -3.23 -2.68
CA ARG A 126 11.72 -3.45 -3.95
C ARG A 126 10.24 -3.27 -3.73
N ASN A 127 9.56 -2.82 -4.76
CA ASN A 127 8.11 -2.74 -4.78
C ASN A 127 7.50 -4.13 -4.58
N THR A 128 6.52 -4.23 -3.69
CA THR A 128 5.81 -5.48 -3.44
C THR A 128 4.86 -5.84 -4.59
N ASN A 129 4.42 -4.84 -5.36
CA ASN A 129 3.68 -5.06 -6.60
C ASN A 129 4.67 -5.29 -7.76
N GLY A 130 4.91 -6.55 -8.12
CA GLY A 130 5.84 -6.88 -9.21
C GLY A 130 5.44 -6.33 -10.59
N LEU A 131 4.18 -5.94 -10.79
CA LEU A 131 3.66 -5.42 -12.06
C LEU A 131 4.20 -4.04 -12.41
N VAL A 132 4.66 -3.24 -11.44
CA VAL A 132 5.23 -1.90 -11.70
C VAL A 132 6.50 -1.94 -12.56
N ARG A 133 7.12 -3.13 -12.69
CA ARG A 133 8.31 -3.35 -13.52
C ARG A 133 7.98 -3.78 -14.95
N SER A 134 6.71 -4.08 -15.22
CA SER A 134 6.27 -4.56 -16.52
C SER A 134 5.97 -3.37 -17.43
N SER A 135 6.59 -3.33 -18.61
CA SER A 135 6.28 -2.34 -19.65
C SER A 135 4.85 -2.47 -20.19
N HIS A 136 4.17 -3.59 -19.94
CA HIS A 136 2.79 -3.81 -20.38
C HIS A 136 1.73 -3.18 -19.46
N TRP A 137 2.14 -2.54 -18.36
CA TRP A 137 1.25 -1.97 -17.37
C TRP A 137 1.58 -0.51 -17.12
N GLU A 138 0.66 0.39 -17.45
CA GLU A 138 0.74 1.80 -17.06
C GLU A 138 0.07 1.99 -15.70
N ILE A 139 0.83 1.80 -14.62
CA ILE A 139 0.33 1.89 -13.24
C ILE A 139 0.59 3.31 -12.72
N GLY A 140 -0.48 4.01 -12.32
CA GLY A 140 -0.40 5.35 -11.73
C GLY A 140 -0.38 5.36 -10.20
N LEU A 141 -0.90 4.30 -9.56
CA LEU A 141 -0.87 4.09 -8.12
C LEU A 141 -1.03 2.60 -7.82
N SER A 142 -0.31 2.05 -6.85
CA SER A 142 -0.58 0.68 -6.40
C SER A 142 -0.29 0.40 -4.92
N LYS A 143 -1.01 -0.54 -4.32
CA LYS A 143 -0.65 -1.07 -3.01
C LYS A 143 -1.03 -2.53 -2.88
N THR A 144 -0.11 -3.33 -2.35
CA THR A 144 -0.38 -4.71 -1.94
C THR A 144 -0.61 -4.80 -0.43
N GLY A 145 -1.42 -5.75 0.01
CA GLY A 145 -1.55 -6.22 1.38
C GLY A 145 -1.55 -7.75 1.44
N TYR A 146 -1.11 -8.28 2.57
CA TYR A 146 -1.22 -9.70 2.91
C TYR A 146 -1.33 -9.85 4.41
N ILE A 147 -2.42 -10.46 4.86
CA ILE A 147 -2.55 -11.04 6.20
C ILE A 147 -3.17 -12.43 6.04
N SER A 148 -2.92 -13.35 6.96
CA SER A 148 -3.41 -14.73 6.86
C SER A 148 -4.93 -14.81 6.67
N GLU A 149 -5.66 -13.85 7.24
CA GLU A 149 -7.11 -13.87 7.34
C GLU A 149 -7.83 -13.13 6.20
N ALA A 150 -7.23 -12.08 5.66
CA ALA A 150 -7.75 -11.36 4.47
C ALA A 150 -7.14 -11.87 3.16
N GLY A 151 -6.31 -12.92 3.26
CA GLY A 151 -5.53 -13.41 2.16
C GLY A 151 -4.64 -12.31 1.57
N ARG A 152 -4.63 -12.26 0.25
CA ARG A 152 -3.73 -11.40 -0.52
C ARG A 152 -4.66 -10.30 -1.11
N CYS A 153 -4.43 -9.01 -0.77
CA CYS A 153 -5.19 -7.81 -1.24
C CYS A 153 -4.39 -6.80 -2.11
N LEU A 154 -4.92 -6.31 -3.24
CA LEU A 154 -4.17 -5.52 -4.25
C LEU A 154 -5.12 -4.46 -4.78
N VAL A 155 -4.69 -3.21 -4.69
CA VAL A 155 -5.39 -2.08 -5.29
C VAL A 155 -4.45 -1.38 -6.26
N MET A 156 -4.95 -1.02 -7.43
CA MET A 156 -4.17 -0.30 -8.44
C MET A 156 -5.04 0.66 -9.23
N ARG A 157 -4.52 1.84 -9.56
CA ARG A 157 -5.00 2.65 -10.68
C ARG A 157 -4.10 2.35 -11.87
N VAL A 158 -4.69 1.92 -12.98
CA VAL A 158 -3.99 1.58 -14.22
C VAL A 158 -4.63 2.31 -15.40
N ARG A 159 -3.84 2.61 -16.43
CA ARG A 159 -4.35 3.02 -17.73
C ARG A 159 -4.28 1.83 -18.70
N LEU A 160 -5.42 1.48 -19.28
CA LEU A 160 -5.56 0.35 -20.22
C LEU A 160 -6.45 0.79 -21.38
N ALA A 161 -6.01 0.55 -22.62
CA ALA A 161 -6.75 0.95 -23.83
C ALA A 161 -7.28 2.41 -23.76
N SER A 162 -6.40 3.33 -23.36
CA SER A 162 -6.70 4.76 -23.15
C SER A 162 -7.71 5.10 -22.05
N LYS A 163 -8.19 4.12 -21.28
CA LYS A 163 -9.12 4.33 -20.15
C LYS A 163 -8.40 4.20 -18.82
N ASP A 164 -8.77 5.05 -17.88
CA ASP A 164 -8.32 4.98 -16.49
C ASP A 164 -9.22 4.05 -15.69
N LEU A 165 -8.62 3.02 -15.09
CA LEU A 165 -9.33 1.99 -14.34
C LEU A 165 -8.75 1.85 -12.94
N ILE A 166 -9.62 1.57 -11.98
CA ILE A 166 -9.23 1.16 -10.63
C ILE A 166 -9.57 -0.32 -10.48
N VAL A 167 -8.55 -1.12 -10.17
CA VAL A 167 -8.65 -2.56 -9.96
C VAL A 167 -8.47 -2.83 -8.47
N VAL A 168 -9.45 -3.48 -7.87
CA VAL A 168 -9.42 -3.91 -6.46
C VAL A 168 -9.60 -5.42 -6.42
N LEU A 169 -8.60 -6.13 -5.90
CA LEU A 169 -8.60 -7.58 -5.72
C LEU A 169 -8.46 -7.86 -4.22
N LEU A 170 -9.51 -8.42 -3.62
CA LEU A 170 -9.55 -8.86 -2.22
C LEU A 170 -9.56 -10.39 -2.17
N ASP A 171 -8.98 -10.97 -1.13
CA ASP A 171 -9.02 -12.42 -0.83
C ASP A 171 -8.55 -13.38 -1.95
N SER A 172 -7.47 -13.05 -2.66
CA SER A 172 -6.95 -13.96 -3.69
C SER A 172 -6.12 -15.09 -3.05
N TRP A 173 -6.66 -16.31 -2.95
CA TRP A 173 -5.92 -17.50 -2.51
C TRP A 173 -4.80 -17.86 -3.50
N GLY A 174 -3.55 -17.97 -3.02
CA GLY A 174 -2.37 -18.36 -3.82
C GLY A 174 -1.32 -17.26 -4.06
N LYS A 175 -0.04 -17.63 -4.15
CA LYS A 175 1.10 -16.71 -4.37
C LYS A 175 1.08 -16.01 -5.73
N HIS A 176 0.39 -16.58 -6.72
CA HIS A 176 0.34 -16.11 -8.11
C HIS A 176 -1.06 -15.67 -8.59
N SER A 177 -2.10 -15.76 -7.76
CA SER A 177 -3.49 -15.55 -8.21
C SER A 177 -3.76 -14.12 -8.63
N ARG A 178 -3.49 -13.14 -7.79
CA ARG A 178 -3.70 -11.70 -8.06
C ARG A 178 -3.00 -11.10 -9.29
N VAL A 179 -1.77 -11.49 -9.58
CA VAL A 179 -1.11 -11.08 -10.83
C VAL A 179 -1.79 -11.77 -12.02
N GLY A 180 -2.16 -13.04 -11.85
CA GLY A 180 -2.97 -13.77 -12.83
C GLY A 180 -4.35 -13.16 -13.06
N ASP A 181 -5.05 -12.76 -12.00
CA ASP A 181 -6.38 -12.13 -12.03
C ASP A 181 -6.30 -10.75 -12.68
N ALA A 182 -5.31 -9.93 -12.31
CA ALA A 182 -5.08 -8.66 -12.98
C ALA A 182 -4.80 -8.85 -14.48
N ASN A 183 -3.96 -9.83 -14.85
CA ASN A 183 -3.69 -10.15 -16.24
C ASN A 183 -4.93 -10.71 -16.98
N ARG A 184 -5.80 -11.49 -16.30
CA ARG A 184 -7.07 -11.97 -16.85
C ARG A 184 -8.04 -10.82 -17.11
N ILE A 185 -8.19 -9.90 -16.15
CA ILE A 185 -9.01 -8.69 -16.30
C ILE A 185 -8.48 -7.85 -17.47
N LYS A 186 -7.16 -7.65 -17.56
CA LYS A 186 -6.54 -6.94 -18.68
C LYS A 186 -6.87 -7.58 -20.02
N LYS A 187 -6.67 -8.90 -20.16
CA LYS A 187 -6.99 -9.63 -21.38
C LYS A 187 -8.47 -9.52 -21.75
N TRP A 188 -9.37 -9.64 -20.77
CA TRP A 188 -10.81 -9.52 -20.98
C TRP A 188 -11.19 -8.10 -21.45
N LEU A 189 -10.63 -7.06 -20.84
CA LEU A 189 -10.87 -5.68 -21.26
C LEU A 189 -10.32 -5.40 -22.66
N GLU A 190 -9.10 -5.86 -22.97
CA GLU A 190 -8.47 -5.69 -24.28
C GLU A 190 -9.25 -6.41 -25.39
N SER A 191 -9.78 -7.61 -25.13
CA SER A 191 -10.56 -8.35 -26.12
C SER A 191 -11.92 -7.71 -26.43
N HIS A 192 -12.57 -7.11 -25.41
CA HIS A 192 -13.86 -6.44 -25.59
C HIS A 192 -13.73 -5.02 -26.12
N ALA A 193 -12.60 -4.34 -25.88
CA ALA A 193 -12.29 -3.04 -26.48
C ALA A 193 -11.90 -3.14 -27.96
N ALA A 194 -11.38 -4.29 -28.41
CA ALA A 194 -11.04 -4.53 -29.83
C ALA A 194 -12.25 -4.97 -30.67
N SER A 195 -13.39 -5.27 -30.04
CA SER A 195 -14.65 -5.69 -30.68
C SER A 195 -15.74 -4.61 -30.63
N SER A 196 -15.40 -3.41 -30.14
CA SER A 196 -16.24 -2.20 -30.14
C SER A 196 -15.63 -1.17 -31.09
#